data_AF-A0A1E4NDS8-F1
#
_entry.id   AF-A0A1E4NDS8-F1
#
_cell.length_a   1.000
_cell.length_b   1.000
_cell.length_c   1.000
_cell.angle_alpha   90.00
_cell.angle_beta   90.00
_cell.angle_gamma   90.00
#
_symmetry.space_group_name_H-M   'P 1'
#
loop_
_entity.id
_entity.type
_entity.pdbx_description
1 polymer ?
#
loop_
_entity_poly.entity_id
_entity_poly.type
_entity_poly.pdbx_seq_one_letter_code
_entity_poly.pdbx_strand_id
1 'polypeptide(L)'
;MRTRITAGVMACLGLGTAWAAEGVELTTRVSGVVETVLVKPGQSVRKGAVLLRLEPTLLRARLDEAASEVVRAEVEETDAKRDLDRAQELYDRTVSSTSELDAARARHARAQAAVSTAKARRTIAQKNLDDAELKAPFDGQIGAIPGMPGTVVAADCQPKPLVVLKPASR
;
A
#
# COMPACT_ATOMS: atom_id res chain seq x y z
N MET A 1 -5.27 -31.96 47.13
CA MET A 1 -4.98 -32.25 45.70
C MET A 1 -6.27 -32.10 44.89
N ARG A 2 -6.46 -30.93 44.28
CA ARG A 2 -7.58 -30.42 43.47
C ARG A 2 -7.03 -29.10 42.90
N THR A 3 -7.11 -28.66 41.64
CA THR A 3 -7.89 -29.03 40.45
C THR A 3 -7.22 -28.35 39.24
N ARG A 4 -7.51 -28.85 38.03
CA ARG A 4 -7.21 -28.24 36.71
C ARG A 4 -7.77 -26.81 36.56
N ILE A 5 -7.32 -26.08 35.52
CA ILE A 5 -8.09 -25.26 34.53
C ILE A 5 -7.22 -24.05 34.07
N THR A 6 -6.60 -24.10 32.88
CA THR A 6 -7.01 -23.51 31.57
C THR A 6 -6.95 -21.98 31.43
N ALA A 7 -6.23 -21.59 30.37
CA ALA A 7 -6.56 -20.55 29.39
C ALA A 7 -6.68 -19.09 29.83
N GLY A 8 -6.12 -18.21 29.00
CA GLY A 8 -6.57 -16.82 28.96
C GLY A 8 -5.54 -15.86 28.42
N VAL A 9 -5.46 -15.78 27.09
CA VAL A 9 -5.43 -14.52 26.34
C VAL A 9 -4.60 -13.41 27.01
N MET A 10 -3.35 -13.22 26.54
CA MET A 10 -2.62 -11.98 26.79
C MET A 10 -3.35 -10.86 26.05
N ALA A 11 -4.30 -10.28 26.77
CA ALA A 11 -5.18 -9.23 26.31
C ALA A 11 -4.34 -8.06 25.81
N CYS A 12 -4.60 -7.71 24.55
CA CYS A 12 -4.24 -6.42 23.97
C CYS A 12 -5.03 -5.35 24.73
N LEU A 13 -4.54 -4.99 25.93
CA LEU A 13 -4.99 -3.83 26.66
C LEU A 13 -4.37 -2.62 25.97
N GLY A 14 -5.11 -2.08 25.00
CA GLY A 14 -4.93 -0.72 24.52
C GLY A 14 -5.13 0.25 25.68
N LEU A 15 -4.05 0.54 26.39
CA LEU A 15 -3.98 1.70 27.28
C LEU A 15 -3.31 2.81 26.49
N GLY A 16 -4.15 3.56 25.77
CA GLY A 16 -3.78 4.89 25.34
C GLY A 16 -3.59 5.76 26.59
N THR A 17 -2.33 5.97 26.96
CA THR A 17 -1.95 7.04 27.89
C THR A 17 -1.37 8.19 27.09
N ALA A 18 -2.25 9.12 26.72
CA ALA A 18 -1.91 10.53 26.58
C ALA A 18 -1.45 11.04 27.98
N TRP A 19 -0.58 12.04 28.18
CA TRP A 19 -0.41 13.31 27.50
C TRP A 19 1.00 13.88 27.80
N ALA A 20 1.67 14.46 26.81
CA ALA A 20 2.59 15.59 26.99
C ALA A 20 2.44 16.50 25.77
N ALA A 21 2.15 17.78 26.01
CA ALA A 21 1.78 18.73 24.97
C ALA A 21 2.86 18.87 23.88
N GLU A 22 2.38 18.94 22.63
CA GLU A 22 3.04 19.44 21.42
C GLU A 22 4.03 18.52 20.69
N GLY A 23 3.66 17.27 20.39
CA GLY A 23 4.38 16.45 19.39
C GLY A 23 3.57 15.29 18.82
N VAL A 24 3.59 15.09 17.51
CA VAL A 24 3.01 13.91 16.82
C VAL A 24 4.13 12.93 16.51
N GLU A 25 4.00 11.71 17.00
CA GLU A 25 4.87 10.60 16.64
C GLU A 25 4.49 10.07 15.25
N LEU A 26 5.45 10.13 14.33
CA LEU A 26 5.30 9.68 12.96
C LEU A 26 6.01 8.33 12.79
N THR A 27 5.31 7.41 12.15
CA THR A 27 5.78 6.06 11.80
C THR A 27 5.41 5.75 10.36
N THR A 28 6.07 4.75 9.76
CA THR A 28 5.78 4.32 8.39
C THR A 28 4.65 3.30 8.38
N ARG A 29 3.76 3.39 7.39
CA ARG A 29 2.68 2.39 7.19
C ARG A 29 3.17 1.09 6.56
N VAL A 30 4.39 1.10 6.02
CA VAL A 30 5.04 -0.05 5.41
C VAL A 30 6.21 -0.51 6.26
N SER A 31 6.42 -1.82 6.29
CA SER A 31 7.58 -2.43 6.91
C SER A 31 8.79 -2.31 5.99
N GLY A 32 9.96 -2.02 6.55
CA GLY A 32 11.19 -1.85 5.78
C GLY A 32 12.37 -1.47 6.65
N VAL A 33 13.52 -1.25 6.01
CA VAL A 33 14.73 -0.78 6.69
C VAL A 33 14.92 0.70 6.39
N VAL A 34 15.19 1.51 7.41
CA VAL A 34 15.54 2.92 7.23
C VAL A 34 16.87 3.02 6.49
N GLU A 35 16.84 3.55 5.27
CA GLU A 35 18.05 3.76 4.46
C GLU A 35 18.71 5.08 4.83
N THR A 36 17.92 6.17 4.82
CA THR A 36 18.44 7.53 5.07
C THR A 36 17.49 8.36 5.91
N VAL A 37 18.09 9.16 6.80
CA VAL A 37 17.42 10.19 7.61
C VAL A 37 17.83 11.54 7.05
N LEU A 38 16.86 12.34 6.60
CA LEU A 38 17.09 13.60 5.89
C LEU A 38 16.94 14.84 6.78
N VAL A 39 16.58 14.64 8.05
CA VAL A 39 16.31 15.71 9.01
C VAL A 39 17.15 15.59 10.27
N LYS A 40 17.30 16.70 10.98
CA LYS A 40 18.03 16.79 12.26
C LYS A 40 17.10 17.22 13.40
N PRO A 41 17.35 16.80 14.65
CA PRO A 41 16.62 17.33 15.80
C PRO A 41 16.75 18.86 15.87
N GLY A 42 15.65 19.55 16.16
CA GLY A 42 15.55 21.01 16.17
C GLY A 42 15.35 21.67 14.80
N GLN A 43 15.36 20.90 13.70
CA GLN A 43 15.13 21.46 12.35
C GLN A 43 13.65 21.79 12.13
N SER A 44 13.37 22.97 11.58
CA SER A 44 12.04 23.33 11.07
C SER A 44 11.79 22.67 9.72
N VAL A 45 10.63 22.03 9.57
CA VAL A 45 10.19 21.37 8.35
C VAL A 45 8.84 21.91 7.92
N ARG A 46 8.59 21.91 6.61
CA ARG A 46 7.29 22.27 6.05
C ARG A 46 6.46 21.02 5.79
N LYS A 47 5.14 21.17 5.71
CA LYS A 47 4.21 20.14 5.26
C LYS A 47 4.68 19.57 3.92
N GLY A 48 4.74 18.24 3.84
CA GLY A 48 5.20 17.50 2.66
C GLY A 48 6.71 17.29 2.57
N ALA A 49 7.51 17.87 3.47
CA ALA A 49 8.96 17.61 3.51
C ALA A 49 9.25 16.14 3.86
N VAL A 50 10.19 15.52 3.15
CA VAL A 50 10.63 14.14 3.43
C VAL A 50 11.54 14.14 4.65
N LEU A 51 11.17 13.34 5.65
CA LEU A 51 11.85 13.21 6.93
C LEU A 51 12.84 12.04 6.92
N LEU A 52 12.37 10.89 6.43
CA LEU A 52 13.19 9.69 6.25
C LEU A 52 12.76 8.91 5.01
N ARG A 53 13.67 8.06 4.53
CA ARG A 53 13.43 7.12 3.45
C ARG A 53 13.72 5.70 3.90
N LEU A 54 12.79 4.81 3.59
CA LEU A 54 13.01 3.37 3.67
C LEU A 54 13.66 2.87 2.38
N GLU A 55 14.35 1.75 2.50
CA GLU A 55 14.90 0.97 1.40
C GLU A 55 13.78 0.62 0.39
N PRO A 56 13.83 1.12 -0.86
CA PRO A 56 12.71 1.00 -1.79
C PRO A 56 12.81 -0.21 -2.74
N THR A 57 13.90 -0.99 -2.75
CA THR A 57 14.17 -2.03 -3.76
C THR A 57 13.05 -3.06 -3.80
N LEU A 58 12.64 -3.58 -2.64
CA LEU A 58 11.56 -4.56 -2.60
C LEU A 58 10.22 -3.95 -3.07
N LEU A 59 9.93 -2.70 -2.68
CA LEU A 59 8.70 -2.01 -3.03
C LEU A 59 8.63 -1.66 -4.53
N ARG A 60 9.76 -1.27 -5.12
CA ARG A 60 9.90 -1.06 -6.57
C ARG A 60 9.69 -2.35 -7.34
N ALA A 61 10.33 -3.44 -6.91
CA ALA A 61 10.13 -4.75 -7.53
C ALA A 61 8.65 -5.19 -7.50
N ARG A 62 7.94 -4.93 -6.38
CA ARG A 62 6.49 -5.19 -6.27
C ARG A 62 5.64 -4.32 -7.19
N LEU A 63 6.02 -3.06 -7.37
CA LEU A 63 5.36 -2.17 -8.33
C LEU A 63 5.56 -2.65 -9.76
N ASP A 64 6.78 -3.05 -10.12
CA ASP A 64 7.12 -3.55 -11.45
C ASP A 64 6.41 -4.89 -11.76
N GLU A 65 6.33 -5.79 -10.76
CA GLU A 65 5.53 -7.02 -10.81
C GLU A 65 4.05 -6.69 -11.10
N ALA A 66 3.46 -5.77 -10.33
CA ALA A 66 2.07 -5.39 -10.50
C ALA A 66 1.80 -4.63 -11.82
N ALA A 67 2.77 -3.85 -12.31
CA ALA A 67 2.67 -3.19 -13.60
C ALA A 67 2.69 -4.19 -14.76
N SER A 68 3.56 -5.21 -14.68
CA SER A 68 3.61 -6.30 -15.65
C SER A 68 2.31 -7.09 -15.68
N GLU A 69 1.69 -7.31 -14.52
CA GLU A 69 0.39 -7.97 -14.42
C GLU A 69 -0.73 -7.17 -15.12
N VAL A 70 -0.71 -5.83 -15.02
CA VAL A 70 -1.65 -4.96 -15.75
C VAL A 70 -1.50 -5.17 -17.26
N VAL A 71 -0.27 -5.15 -17.76
CA VAL A 71 -0.01 -5.35 -19.20
C VAL A 71 -0.49 -6.72 -19.65
N ARG A 72 -0.22 -7.78 -18.88
CA ARG A 72 -0.72 -9.12 -19.19
C ARG A 72 -2.24 -9.18 -19.27
N ALA A 73 -2.93 -8.60 -18.30
CA ALA A 73 -4.39 -8.58 -18.27
C ALA A 73 -4.97 -7.73 -19.42
N GLU A 74 -4.32 -6.63 -19.80
CA GLU A 74 -4.75 -5.78 -20.92
C GLU A 74 -4.63 -6.49 -22.27
N VAL A 75 -3.58 -7.31 -22.46
CA VAL A 75 -3.44 -8.16 -23.64
C VAL A 75 -4.56 -9.20 -23.69
N GLU A 76 -4.85 -9.87 -22.57
CA GLU A 76 -5.93 -10.85 -22.48
C GLU A 76 -7.32 -10.23 -22.74
N GLU A 77 -7.57 -9.02 -22.24
CA GLU A 77 -8.80 -8.27 -22.54
C GLU A 77 -8.91 -7.91 -24.01
N THR A 78 -7.80 -7.51 -24.64
CA THR A 78 -7.75 -7.20 -26.06
C THR A 78 -8.06 -8.42 -26.92
N ASP A 79 -7.51 -9.59 -26.57
CA ASP A 79 -7.79 -10.83 -27.30
C ASP A 79 -9.22 -11.31 -27.10
N ALA A 80 -9.74 -11.27 -25.86
CA ALA A 80 -11.13 -11.59 -25.57
C ALA A 80 -12.11 -10.64 -26.28
N LYS A 81 -11.74 -9.37 -26.43
CA LYS A 81 -12.52 -8.39 -27.19
C LYS A 81 -12.55 -8.72 -28.67
N ARG A 82 -11.41 -9.07 -29.28
CA ARG A 82 -11.36 -9.49 -30.70
C ARG A 82 -12.21 -10.74 -30.95
N ASP A 83 -12.21 -11.68 -30.02
CA ASP A 83 -13.04 -12.88 -30.09
C ASP A 83 -14.53 -12.55 -29.96
N LEU A 84 -14.89 -11.63 -29.08
CA LEU A 84 -16.25 -11.12 -28.96
C LEU A 84 -16.72 -10.41 -30.24
N ASP A 85 -15.90 -9.53 -30.79
CA ASP A 85 -16.23 -8.80 -32.04
C ASP A 85 -16.46 -9.79 -33.19
N ARG A 86 -15.63 -10.84 -33.28
CA ARG A 86 -15.79 -11.92 -34.28
C ARG A 86 -17.04 -12.74 -34.05
N ALA A 87 -17.35 -13.08 -32.79
CA ALA A 87 -18.56 -13.83 -32.45
C ALA A 87 -19.83 -13.01 -32.76
N GLN A 88 -19.81 -11.70 -32.51
CA GLN A 88 -20.90 -10.79 -32.84
C GLN A 88 -21.13 -10.74 -34.36
N GLU A 89 -20.06 -10.62 -35.16
CA GLU A 89 -20.17 -10.63 -36.63
C GLU A 89 -20.77 -11.95 -37.16
N LEU A 90 -20.34 -13.10 -36.62
CA LEU A 90 -20.89 -14.40 -37.03
C LEU A 90 -22.34 -14.59 -36.59
N TYR A 91 -22.72 -14.06 -35.43
CA TYR A 91 -24.10 -14.07 -34.96
C TYR A 91 -25.00 -13.21 -35.84
N ASP A 92 -24.55 -12.00 -36.22
CA ASP A 92 -25.29 -11.09 -37.10
C ASP A 92 -25.48 -11.68 -38.49
N ARG A 93 -24.52 -12.50 -38.95
CA ARG A 93 -24.63 -13.29 -40.19
C ARG A 93 -25.46 -14.58 -40.03
N THR A 94 -26.04 -14.84 -38.86
CA THR A 94 -26.81 -16.05 -38.52
C THR A 94 -26.01 -17.36 -38.69
N VAL A 95 -24.68 -17.29 -38.51
CA VAL A 95 -23.76 -18.43 -38.61
C VAL A 95 -23.46 -19.03 -37.24
N SER A 96 -23.52 -18.23 -36.18
CA SER A 96 -23.20 -18.62 -34.80
C SER A 96 -24.45 -18.62 -33.91
N SER A 97 -24.43 -19.43 -32.85
CA SER A 97 -25.52 -19.54 -31.88
C SER A 97 -25.48 -18.43 -30.83
N THR A 98 -26.63 -18.12 -30.20
CA THR A 98 -26.71 -17.19 -29.07
C THR A 98 -25.78 -17.59 -27.93
N SER A 99 -25.65 -18.89 -27.66
CA SER A 99 -24.79 -19.41 -26.60
C SER A 99 -23.30 -19.14 -26.84
N GLU A 100 -22.84 -19.18 -28.09
CA GLU A 100 -21.46 -18.84 -28.47
C GLU A 100 -21.17 -17.35 -28.26
N LEU A 101 -22.11 -16.48 -28.67
CA LEU A 101 -22.00 -15.04 -28.44
C LEU A 101 -21.99 -14.69 -26.95
N ASP A 102 -22.90 -15.29 -26.17
CA ASP A 102 -22.97 -15.05 -24.73
C ASP A 102 -21.72 -15.59 -24.01
N ALA A 103 -21.17 -16.72 -24.46
CA ALA A 103 -19.90 -17.23 -23.96
C ALA A 103 -18.74 -16.26 -24.25
N ALA A 104 -18.68 -15.66 -25.44
CA ALA A 104 -17.68 -14.66 -25.81
C ALA A 104 -17.83 -13.38 -24.97
N ARG A 105 -19.06 -12.89 -24.77
CA ARG A 105 -19.36 -11.74 -23.91
C ARG A 105 -18.91 -11.99 -22.48
N ALA A 106 -19.21 -13.17 -21.93
CA ALA A 106 -18.80 -13.55 -20.59
C ALA A 106 -17.27 -13.70 -20.45
N ARG A 107 -16.55 -14.09 -21.52
CA ARG A 107 -15.07 -14.11 -21.52
C ARG A 107 -14.50 -12.69 -21.50
N HIS A 108 -15.00 -11.81 -22.37
CA HIS A 108 -14.58 -10.40 -22.40
C HIS A 108 -14.83 -9.69 -21.07
N ALA A 109 -16.02 -9.84 -20.49
CA ALA A 109 -16.34 -9.27 -19.18
C ALA A 109 -15.41 -9.76 -18.06
N ARG A 110 -15.02 -11.05 -18.07
CA ARG A 110 -14.04 -11.59 -17.12
C ARG A 110 -12.66 -11.00 -17.30
N ALA A 111 -12.19 -10.85 -18.55
CA ALA A 111 -10.90 -10.23 -18.83
C ALA A 111 -10.88 -8.74 -18.42
N GLN A 112 -11.97 -8.00 -18.65
CA GLN A 112 -12.11 -6.63 -18.15
C GLN A 112 -12.03 -6.55 -16.61
N ALA A 113 -12.69 -7.48 -15.90
CA ALA A 113 -12.59 -7.54 -14.46
C ALA A 113 -11.16 -7.86 -13.98
N ALA A 114 -10.43 -8.70 -14.72
CA ALA A 114 -9.02 -8.99 -14.44
C ALA A 114 -8.14 -7.74 -14.60
N VAL A 115 -8.33 -6.94 -15.66
CA VAL A 115 -7.64 -5.66 -15.86
C VAL A 115 -7.90 -4.70 -14.68
N SER A 116 -9.16 -4.56 -14.27
CA SER A 116 -9.53 -3.71 -13.13
C SER A 116 -8.83 -4.16 -11.85
N THR A 117 -8.81 -5.47 -11.59
CA THR A 117 -8.14 -6.06 -10.43
C THR A 117 -6.62 -5.81 -10.46
N ALA A 118 -5.98 -6.00 -11.62
CA ALA A 118 -4.56 -5.75 -11.79
C ALA A 118 -4.21 -4.27 -11.57
N LYS A 119 -5.03 -3.35 -12.09
CA LYS A 119 -4.86 -1.90 -11.89
C LYS A 119 -4.99 -1.50 -10.42
N ALA A 120 -5.92 -2.11 -9.69
CA ALA A 120 -6.05 -1.91 -8.25
C ALA A 120 -4.79 -2.38 -7.51
N ARG A 121 -4.24 -3.55 -7.85
CA ARG A 121 -2.99 -4.07 -7.26
C ARG A 121 -1.80 -3.16 -7.54
N ARG A 122 -1.65 -2.66 -8.77
CA ARG A 122 -0.61 -1.66 -9.13
C ARG A 122 -0.76 -0.39 -8.28
N THR A 123 -1.99 0.08 -8.08
CA THR A 123 -2.25 1.28 -7.26
C THR A 123 -1.86 1.07 -5.80
N ILE A 124 -2.13 -0.11 -5.24
CA ILE A 124 -1.70 -0.47 -3.88
C ILE A 124 -0.18 -0.52 -3.80
N ALA A 125 0.48 -1.17 -4.76
CA ALA A 125 1.95 -1.25 -4.79
C ALA A 125 2.60 0.14 -4.90
N GLN A 126 2.03 1.03 -5.72
CA GLN A 126 2.48 2.42 -5.84
C GLN A 126 2.33 3.16 -4.51
N LYS A 127 1.18 3.05 -3.84
CA LYS A 127 0.97 3.68 -2.53
C LYS A 127 1.96 3.17 -1.49
N ASN A 128 2.27 1.88 -1.49
CA ASN A 128 3.26 1.31 -0.59
C ASN A 128 4.66 1.89 -0.86
N LEU A 129 5.03 2.09 -2.13
CA LEU A 129 6.29 2.74 -2.50
C LEU A 129 6.30 4.22 -2.10
N ASP A 130 5.19 4.93 -2.24
CA ASP A 130 5.08 6.33 -1.81
C ASP A 130 5.15 6.46 -0.27
N ASP A 131 4.56 5.50 0.45
CA ASP A 131 4.58 5.41 1.91
C ASP A 131 5.95 4.95 2.47
N ALA A 132 6.91 4.55 1.62
CA ALA A 132 8.31 4.35 2.02
C ALA A 132 9.07 5.67 2.27
N GLU A 133 8.53 6.81 1.83
CA GLU A 133 9.00 8.12 2.23
C GLU A 133 8.12 8.67 3.36
N LEU A 134 8.68 8.85 4.56
CA LEU A 134 7.94 9.52 5.64
C LEU A 134 7.92 11.02 5.39
N LYS A 135 6.74 11.59 5.19
CA LYS A 135 6.56 13.03 4.94
C LYS A 135 5.91 13.72 6.14
N ALA A 136 6.26 14.99 6.36
CA ALA A 136 5.65 15.81 7.40
C ALA A 136 4.17 16.12 7.08
N PRO A 137 3.20 15.79 7.94
CA PRO A 137 1.78 16.07 7.69
C PRO A 137 1.40 17.55 7.86
N PHE A 138 2.19 18.32 8.60
CA PHE A 138 2.02 19.76 8.87
C PHE A 138 3.38 20.45 9.05
N ASP A 139 3.39 21.78 9.05
CA ASP A 139 4.58 22.59 9.32
C ASP A 139 4.96 22.51 10.81
N GLY A 140 6.21 22.22 11.11
CA GLY A 140 6.62 21.98 12.49
C GLY A 140 8.13 21.91 12.70
N GLN A 141 8.55 21.61 13.92
CA GLN A 141 9.93 21.41 14.30
C GLN A 141 10.15 19.96 14.73
N ILE A 142 11.24 19.36 14.26
CA ILE A 142 11.61 18.00 14.64
C ILE A 142 12.08 17.99 16.08
N GLY A 143 11.39 17.25 16.95
CA GLY A 143 11.75 17.09 18.36
C GLY A 143 12.84 16.05 18.54
N ALA A 144 12.54 14.80 18.19
CA ALA A 144 13.44 13.66 18.34
C ALA A 144 13.36 12.72 17.13
N ILE A 145 14.47 12.06 16.81
CA ILE A 145 14.58 11.10 15.71
C ILE A 145 15.15 9.78 16.26
N PRO A 146 14.30 8.93 16.86
CA PRO A 146 14.70 7.60 17.31
C PRO A 146 15.05 6.63 16.17
N GLY A 147 14.57 6.88 14.95
CA GLY A 147 14.88 6.06 13.77
C GLY A 147 16.26 6.38 13.21
N MET A 148 17.25 5.53 13.48
CA MET A 148 18.58 5.63 12.87
C MET A 148 18.64 4.85 11.55
N PRO A 149 19.54 5.20 10.60
CA PRO A 149 19.83 4.35 9.45
C PRO A 149 20.12 2.91 9.89
N GLY A 150 19.55 1.93 9.19
CA GLY A 150 19.61 0.50 9.56
C GLY A 150 18.54 0.05 10.55
N THR A 151 17.70 0.96 11.06
CA THR A 151 16.55 0.57 11.91
C THR A 151 15.53 -0.20 11.06
N VAL A 152 15.14 -1.39 11.52
CA VAL A 152 14.03 -2.14 10.94
C VAL A 152 12.73 -1.61 11.53
N VAL A 153 11.79 -1.29 10.66
CA VAL A 153 10.43 -0.90 11.02
C VAL A 153 9.51 -2.01 10.58
N ALA A 154 8.74 -2.55 11.53
CA ALA A 154 7.64 -3.43 11.23
C ALA A 154 6.35 -2.65 11.52
N ALA A 155 5.42 -2.65 10.56
CA ALA A 155 4.13 -1.99 10.68
C ALA A 155 3.13 -2.79 11.55
N ASP A 156 3.59 -3.79 12.32
CA ASP A 156 2.76 -4.62 13.20
C ASP A 156 2.55 -3.98 14.59
N CYS A 157 1.89 -4.72 15.50
CA CYS A 157 1.13 -4.25 16.70
C CYS A 157 1.77 -3.19 17.63
N GLN A 158 3.04 -2.82 17.47
CA GLN A 158 3.67 -1.68 18.13
C GLN A 158 4.51 -0.88 17.12
N PRO A 159 3.90 0.02 16.34
CA PRO A 159 4.66 0.82 15.40
C PRO A 159 5.66 1.70 16.15
N LYS A 160 6.95 1.42 15.96
CA LYS A 160 8.02 2.19 16.61
C LYS A 160 7.97 3.64 16.10
N PRO A 161 7.96 4.66 16.97
CA PRO A 161 8.02 6.04 16.51
C PRO A 161 9.37 6.24 15.81
N LEU A 162 9.35 6.90 14.65
CA LEU A 162 10.56 7.19 13.87
C LEU A 162 10.95 8.66 13.99
N VAL A 163 9.96 9.54 14.04
CA VAL A 163 10.14 10.99 14.16
C VAL A 163 9.07 11.56 15.08
N VAL A 164 9.45 12.44 15.98
CA VAL A 164 8.50 13.26 16.75
C VAL A 164 8.47 14.66 16.16
N LEU A 165 7.33 15.07 15.60
CA LEU A 165 7.13 16.39 14.98
C LEU A 165 6.29 17.29 15.90
N LYS A 166 6.86 18.42 16.33
CA LYS A 166 6.16 19.44 17.13
C LYS A 166 5.56 20.50 16.22
N PRO A 167 4.33 21.00 16.46
CA PRO A 167 3.77 22.10 15.70
C PRO A 167 4.60 23.38 15.86
N ALA A 168 4.67 24.21 14.82
CA ALA A 168 5.33 25.52 14.93
C ALA A 168 4.51 26.44 15.85
N SER A 169 5.11 26.90 16.95
CA SER A 169 4.52 27.91 17.83
C SER A 169 4.44 29.25 17.07
N ARG A 170 3.23 29.82 16.97
CA ARG A 170 3.01 31.16 16.42
C ARG A 170 3.34 32.23 17.46
#